data_AF-A0A7X8G6Y5-F1
#
_entry.id   AF-A0A7X8G6Y5-F1
#
_cell.length_a   1.000
_cell.length_b   1.000
_cell.length_c   1.000
_cell.angle_alpha   90.00
_cell.angle_beta   90.00
_cell.angle_gamma   90.00
#
_symmetry.space_group_name_H-M   'P 1'
#
loop_
_entity.id
_entity.type
_entity.pdbx_description
1 polymer ?
#
loop_
_entity_poly.entity_id
_entity_poly.type
_entity_poly.pdbx_seq_one_letter_code
_entity_poly.pdbx_strand_id
1 'polypeptide(L)' 'MASFWDKEDLLGKITKNTREEIHIKHVSKGGREYIDIRTFWYDSDEDVYKPSQKGLAIPMDSLSQLRSILEKVGE' A
#
# COMPACT_ATOMS: atom_id res chain seq x y z
N MET A 1 -2.30 18.71 2.31
CA MET A 1 -2.94 17.67 3.16
C MET A 1 -1.88 17.04 4.03
N ALA A 2 -2.09 17.00 5.36
CA ALA A 2 -1.19 16.26 6.23
C ALA A 2 -1.23 14.78 5.86
N SER A 3 -0.07 14.14 5.70
CA SER A 3 -0.06 12.69 5.52
C SER A 3 -0.68 12.04 6.75
N PHE A 4 -1.51 11.01 6.51
CA PHE A 4 -2.12 10.22 7.58
C PHE A 4 -1.07 9.42 8.37
N TRP A 5 0.05 9.08 7.73
CA TRP A 5 1.16 8.32 8.28
C TRP A 5 2.26 9.25 8.77
N ASP A 6 2.94 8.85 9.84
CA ASP A 6 4.08 9.61 10.37
C ASP A 6 5.32 9.44 9.47
N LYS A 7 5.45 8.26 8.86
CA LYS A 7 6.46 7.92 7.85
C LYS A 7 5.86 7.00 6.81
N GLU A 8 6.32 7.15 5.56
CA GLU A 8 5.96 6.29 4.44
C GLU A 8 7.21 6.03 3.59
N ASP A 9 7.43 4.77 3.23
CA ASP A 9 8.47 4.31 2.31
C ASP A 9 7.85 3.39 1.26
N LEU A 10 8.00 3.70 -0.02
CA LEU A 10 7.43 2.92 -1.11
C LEU A 10 8.30 1.70 -1.39
N LEU A 11 7.78 0.50 -1.12
CA LEU A 11 8.50 -0.75 -1.38
C LEU A 11 8.33 -1.21 -2.82
N GLY A 12 7.19 -0.93 -3.43
CA GLY A 12 6.91 -1.32 -4.81
C GLY A 12 5.51 -0.96 -5.27
N LYS A 13 5.25 -1.19 -6.55
CA LYS A 13 3.97 -0.90 -7.19
C LYS A 13 3.60 -1.95 -8.22
N ILE A 14 2.29 -2.16 -8.38
CA ILE A 14 1.70 -3.08 -9.36
C ILE A 14 0.72 -2.29 -10.20
N THR A 15 0.91 -2.25 -11.52
CA THR A 15 -0.05 -1.64 -12.44
C THR A 15 -1.31 -2.50 -12.50
N LYS A 16 -2.45 -1.93 -12.12
CA LYS A 16 -3.74 -2.64 -12.13
C LYS A 16 -4.48 -2.41 -13.43
N ASN A 17 -4.46 -1.19 -13.95
CA ASN A 17 -4.97 -0.80 -15.27
C ASN A 17 -4.34 0.55 -15.69
N THR A 18 -4.82 1.14 -16.78
CA THR A 18 -4.31 2.41 -17.33
C THR A 18 -4.46 3.62 -16.40
N ARG A 19 -5.31 3.55 -15.38
CA ARG A 19 -5.60 4.66 -14.46
C ARG A 19 -5.42 4.30 -12.98
N GLU A 20 -5.05 3.08 -12.66
CA GLU A 20 -4.90 2.63 -11.28
C GLU A 20 -3.60 1.84 -11.08
N GLU A 21 -2.91 2.13 -9.99
CA GLU A 21 -1.77 1.36 -9.48
C GLU A 21 -2.10 0.86 -8.07
N ILE A 22 -1.57 -0.30 -7.69
CA ILE A 22 -1.53 -0.75 -6.30
C ILE A 22 -0.15 -0.42 -5.77
N HIS A 23 -0.07 0.43 -4.75
CA HIS A 23 1.18 0.75 -4.06
C HIS A 23 1.29 -0.09 -2.80
N ILE A 24 2.47 -0.63 -2.57
CA ILE A 24 2.83 -1.36 -1.36
C ILE A 24 3.89 -0.53 -0.65
N LYS A 25 3.56 -0.05 0.55
CA LYS A 25 4.40 0.86 1.32
C LYS A 25 4.68 0.31 2.71
N HIS A 26 5.88 0.54 3.21
CA HIS A 26 6.17 0.44 4.64
C HIS A 26 5.83 1.77 5.30
N VAL A 27 4.95 1.77 6.30
CA VAL A 27 4.43 2.99 6.92
C VAL A 27 4.45 2.88 8.44
N SER A 28 4.54 4.00 9.14
CA SER A 28 4.47 4.05 10.60
C SER A 28 3.41 5.02 11.11
N LYS A 29 2.74 4.66 12.20
CA LYS A 29 1.82 5.55 12.93
C LYS A 29 1.86 5.29 14.43
N GLY A 30 2.10 6.34 15.21
CA GLY A 30 2.08 6.26 16.68
C GLY A 30 3.05 5.22 17.22
N GLY A 31 4.23 5.08 16.60
CA GLY A 31 5.27 4.12 16.99
C GLY A 31 5.01 2.67 16.56
N ARG A 32 3.96 2.40 15.76
CA ARG A 32 3.68 1.09 15.18
C ARG A 32 3.97 1.10 13.68
N GLU A 33 4.46 -0.02 13.17
CA GLU A 33 4.81 -0.22 11.76
C GLU A 33 3.80 -1.11 11.05
N TYR A 34 3.57 -0.84 9.77
CA TYR A 34 2.59 -1.52 8.92
C TYR A 34 3.08 -1.62 7.48
N ILE A 35 2.58 -2.62 6.76
CA ILE A 35 2.57 -2.62 5.29
C ILE A 35 1.20 -2.11 4.82
N ASP A 36 1.15 -0.93 4.20
CA ASP A 36 -0.07 -0.43 3.54
C ASP A 36 -0.08 -0.91 2.08
N ILE A 37 -1.13 -1.65 1.74
CA ILE A 37 -1.41 -2.11 0.37
C ILE A 37 -2.67 -1.38 -0.08
N ARG A 38 -2.53 -0.45 -1.01
CA ARG A 38 -3.61 0.47 -1.37
C ARG A 38 -3.66 0.75 -2.87
N THR A 39 -4.87 0.86 -3.39
CA THR A 39 -5.10 1.31 -4.76
C THR A 39 -4.97 2.83 -4.82
N PHE A 40 -4.17 3.31 -5.75
CA PHE A 40 -4.02 4.70 -6.14
C PHE A 40 -4.65 4.89 -7.51
N TRP A 41 -5.38 5.98 -7.68
CA TRP A 41 -5.94 6.39 -8.96
C TRP A 41 -5.11 7.55 -9.52
N TYR A 42 -4.97 7.57 -10.84
CA TYR A 42 -4.26 8.63 -11.54
C TYR A 42 -5.16 9.85 -11.69
N ASP A 43 -4.71 10.97 -11.12
CA ASP A 43 -5.31 12.28 -11.31
C ASP A 43 -4.66 12.94 -12.53
N SER A 44 -5.43 13.12 -13.61
CA SER A 44 -4.94 13.72 -14.85
C SER A 44 -4.74 15.23 -14.75
N ASP A 45 -5.40 15.90 -13.82
CA ASP A 45 -5.32 17.36 -13.68
C ASP A 45 -4.03 17.77 -12.95
N GLU A 46 -3.61 16.93 -11.99
CA GLU A 46 -2.39 17.15 -11.20
C GLU A 46 -1.20 16.28 -11.63
N ASP A 47 -1.40 15.38 -12.61
CA ASP A 47 -0.41 14.39 -13.08
C ASP A 47 0.21 13.56 -11.94
N VAL A 48 -0.62 13.15 -10.98
CA VAL A 48 -0.18 12.41 -9.79
C VAL A 48 -1.11 11.27 -9.42
N TYR A 49 -0.55 10.22 -8.84
CA TYR A 49 -1.33 9.14 -8.25
C TYR A 49 -1.81 9.52 -6.85
N LYS A 50 -3.13 9.50 -6.64
CA LYS A 50 -3.77 9.81 -5.36
C LYS A 50 -4.29 8.52 -4.69
N PRO A 51 -4.15 8.40 -3.36
CA PRO A 51 -4.63 7.22 -2.65
C PRO A 51 -6.16 7.15 -2.72
N SER A 52 -6.69 5.94 -2.89
CA SER A 52 -8.12 5.68 -2.74
C SER A 52 -8.45 5.12 -1.35
N GLN A 53 -9.74 5.06 -1.02
CA GLN A 53 -10.21 4.36 0.17
C GLN A 53 -10.03 2.83 0.08
N LYS A 54 -9.76 2.29 -1.11
CA LYS A 54 -9.54 0.84 -1.33
C LYS A 54 -8.11 0.47 -0.96
N GLY A 55 -7.93 -0.05 0.24
CA GLY A 55 -6.65 -0.55 0.71
C GLY A 55 -6.74 -1.05 2.14
N LEU A 56 -5.70 -1.75 2.58
CA LEU A 56 -5.57 -2.24 3.94
C LEU A 56 -4.15 -1.98 4.46
N ALA A 57 -4.05 -1.78 5.78
CA ALA A 57 -2.79 -1.72 6.49
C ALA A 57 -2.62 -3.02 7.30
N ILE A 58 -1.51 -3.71 7.07
CA ILE A 58 -1.20 -4.98 7.71
C ILE A 58 -0.12 -4.73 8.77
N PRO A 59 -0.36 -5.04 10.05
CA PRO A 59 0.66 -4.93 11.08
C PRO A 59 1.87 -5.80 10.76
N MET A 60 3.08 -5.33 11.06
CA MET A 60 4.32 -6.08 10.79
C MET A 60 4.33 -7.47 11.44
N ASP A 61 3.72 -7.61 12.63
CA ASP A 61 3.60 -8.89 13.34
C ASP A 61 2.82 -9.97 12.57
N SER A 62 1.94 -9.58 11.65
CA SER A 62 1.13 -10.49 10.83
C SER A 62 1.72 -10.75 9.44
N LEU A 63 2.86 -10.14 9.11
CA LEU A 63 3.44 -10.20 7.76
C LEU A 63 3.91 -11.60 7.37
N SER A 64 4.48 -12.34 8.33
CA SER A 64 4.91 -13.74 8.12
C SER A 64 3.73 -14.65 7.75
N GLN A 65 2.61 -14.48 8.42
CA GLN A 65 1.37 -15.21 8.13
C GLN A 65 0.82 -14.85 6.75
N LEU A 66 0.77 -13.55 6.41
CA LEU A 66 0.35 -13.09 5.09
C LEU A 66 1.19 -13.74 3.99
N ARG A 67 2.51 -13.70 4.13
CA ARG A 67 3.44 -14.29 3.15
C ARG A 67 3.16 -15.78 2.94
N SER A 68 3.00 -16.54 4.02
CA SER A 68 2.68 -17.97 3.93
C SER A 68 1.34 -18.24 3.24
N ILE A 69 0.34 -17.38 3.40
CA ILE A 69 -0.94 -17.49 2.69
C ILE A 69 -0.76 -17.20 1.20
N LEU A 70 0.00 -16.16 0.84
CA LEU A 70 0.23 -15.77 -0.55
C LEU A 70 1.06 -16.81 -1.31
N GLU A 71 2.07 -17.42 -0.68
CA GLU A 71 2.89 -18.47 -1.29
C GLU A 71 2.04 -19.68 -1.73
N LYS A 72 1.00 -20.04 -0.96
CA LYS A 72 0.06 -21.12 -1.32
C LYS A 72 -0.82 -20.83 -2.53
N VAL A 73 -0.99 -19.56 -2.91
CA VAL A 73 -1.79 -19.17 -4.09
C VAL A 73 -0.95 -19.29 -5.37
N GLY A 74 0.38 -19.29 -5.25
CA GLY A 74 1.30 -19.42 -6.37
C GLY A 74 1.70 -20.86 -6.73
N GLU A 75 1.28 -21.85 -5.94
CA GLU A 75 1.34 -23.29 -6.28
C GLU A 75 0.17 -23.71 -7.18
#